data_AF-A0A958KTI5-F1
#
_entry.id   AF-A0A958KTI5-F1
#
_cell.length_a   1.000
_cell.length_b   1.000
_cell.length_c   1.000
_cell.angle_alpha   90.00
_cell.angle_beta   90.00
_cell.angle_gamma   90.00
#
_symmetry.space_group_name_H-M   'P 1'
#
loop_
_entity.id
_entity.type
_entity.pdbx_description
1 polymer ?
#
loop_
_entity_poly.entity_id
_entity_poly.type
_entity_poly.pdbx_seq_one_letter_code
_entity_poly.pdbx_strand_id
1 'polypeptide(L)'
;MDKRKTLKKQRHLFVKDMPIVKLKKGVKVSAHDPHEKLKDKDFIYNALLECLKAGDSQAFLDVIDSYYQAMNKSKTLDNLNLSRSTYYEAVKKKANPSLNTIMKLIKGISKAG
;
A
#
# COMPACT_ATOMS: atom_id res chain seq x y z
N MET A 1 -18.53 14.37 -41.87
CA MET A 1 -17.85 13.26 -41.16
C MET A 1 -16.59 13.81 -40.51
N ASP A 2 -16.65 14.17 -39.23
CA ASP A 2 -15.53 14.82 -38.53
C ASP A 2 -14.54 13.81 -37.95
N LYS A 3 -13.26 13.99 -38.26
CA LYS A 3 -12.18 13.13 -37.78
C LYS A 3 -11.93 13.43 -36.29
N ARG A 4 -12.11 12.41 -35.44
CA ARG A 4 -11.89 12.47 -33.99
C ARG A 4 -10.40 12.68 -33.68
N LYS A 5 -10.04 13.78 -33.01
CA LYS A 5 -8.67 14.04 -32.53
C LYS A 5 -8.27 12.94 -31.53
N THR A 6 -7.25 12.16 -31.86
CA THR A 6 -6.65 11.18 -30.93
C THR A 6 -5.46 11.81 -30.21
N LEU A 7 -5.32 11.49 -28.92
CA LEU A 7 -4.24 12.02 -28.09
C LEU A 7 -2.89 11.44 -28.58
N LYS A 8 -1.86 12.29 -28.71
CA LYS A 8 -0.51 11.84 -29.08
C LYS A 8 0.01 10.89 -27.99
N LYS A 9 0.52 9.73 -28.40
CA LYS A 9 1.14 8.72 -27.55
C LYS A 9 2.18 9.39 -26.63
N GLN A 10 1.96 9.37 -25.32
CA GLN A 10 2.92 9.90 -24.36
C GLN A 10 4.20 9.09 -24.42
N ARG A 11 5.36 9.77 -24.43
CA ARG A 11 6.67 9.11 -24.40
C ARG A 11 6.78 8.33 -23.09
N HIS A 12 7.12 7.04 -23.18
CA HIS A 12 7.54 6.29 -22.01
C HIS A 12 8.79 6.97 -21.46
N LEU A 13 8.70 7.58 -20.28
CA LEU A 13 9.87 8.03 -19.54
C LEU A 13 10.60 6.76 -19.08
N PHE A 14 11.62 6.36 -19.83
CA PHE A 14 12.48 5.26 -19.39
C PHE A 14 13.33 5.78 -18.23
N VAL A 15 13.59 4.92 -17.23
CA VAL A 15 14.50 5.25 -16.11
C VAL A 15 15.86 5.73 -16.62
N LYS A 16 16.27 5.28 -17.82
CA LYS A 16 17.48 5.72 -18.53
C LYS A 16 17.49 7.20 -18.93
N ASP A 17 16.32 7.81 -19.12
CA ASP A 17 16.17 9.21 -19.56
C ASP A 17 16.01 10.17 -18.37
N MET A 18 16.04 9.68 -17.13
CA MET A 18 15.95 10.54 -15.96
C MET A 18 17.25 11.36 -15.78
N PRO A 19 17.15 12.66 -15.45
CA PRO A 19 18.33 13.48 -15.20
C PRO A 19 19.08 12.95 -13.95
N ILE A 20 20.38 12.69 -14.10
CA ILE A 20 21.25 12.30 -12.99
C ILE A 20 21.50 13.53 -12.11
N VAL A 21 20.93 13.54 -10.90
CA VAL A 21 21.14 14.61 -9.92
C VAL A 21 22.35 14.27 -9.05
N LYS A 22 23.40 15.11 -9.10
CA LYS A 22 24.56 14.98 -8.21
C LYS A 22 24.25 15.66 -6.87
N LEU A 23 24.44 14.93 -5.78
CA LEU A 23 24.36 15.49 -4.43
C LEU A 23 25.58 16.40 -4.15
N LYS A 24 25.40 17.42 -3.31
CA LYS A 24 26.51 18.28 -2.85
C LYS A 24 27.51 17.46 -2.02
N LYS A 25 28.79 17.82 -2.07
CA LYS A 25 29.82 17.20 -1.21
C LYS A 25 29.46 17.42 0.27
N GLY A 26 29.52 16.35 1.07
CA GLY A 26 29.25 16.38 2.51
C GLY A 26 27.79 16.18 2.91
N VAL A 27 26.88 15.89 1.96
CA VAL A 27 25.49 15.54 2.29
C VAL A 27 25.48 14.18 3.00
N LYS A 28 24.98 14.17 4.25
CA LYS A 28 24.71 12.94 5.00
C LYS A 28 23.56 12.21 4.32
N VAL A 29 23.81 10.99 3.89
CA VAL A 29 22.79 10.06 3.38
C VAL A 29 22.51 9.03 4.45
N SER A 30 21.23 8.80 4.73
CA SER A 30 20.76 7.68 5.56
C SER A 30 20.14 6.64 4.66
N ALA A 31 20.34 5.36 5.00
CA ALA A 31 19.53 4.30 4.42
C ALA A 31 18.06 4.56 4.78
N HIS A 32 17.20 4.61 3.78
CA HIS A 32 15.76 4.66 3.99
C HIS A 32 15.23 3.26 3.76
N ASP A 33 14.81 2.57 4.83
CA ASP A 33 14.06 1.32 4.71
C ASP A 33 12.57 1.59 4.98
N PRO A 34 11.72 1.58 3.93
CA PRO A 34 10.27 1.71 4.09
C PRO A 34 9.65 0.57 4.91
N HIS A 35 10.29 -0.60 4.93
CA HIS A 35 9.77 -1.77 5.65
C HIS A 35 9.81 -1.60 7.16
N GLU A 36 10.74 -0.81 7.70
CA GLU A 36 10.82 -0.57 9.14
C GLU A 36 9.57 0.16 9.65
N LYS A 37 9.15 1.22 8.94
CA LYS A 37 7.93 1.96 9.29
C LYS A 37 6.66 1.17 9.07
N LEU A 38 6.62 0.35 8.01
CA LEU A 38 5.45 -0.48 7.72
C LEU A 38 5.30 -1.66 8.69
N LYS A 39 6.33 -1.98 9.49
CA LYS A 39 6.27 -2.97 10.56
C LYS A 39 5.83 -2.40 11.91
N ASP A 40 5.92 -1.09 12.08
CA ASP A 40 5.49 -0.40 13.30
C ASP A 40 3.96 -0.43 13.40
N LYS A 41 3.46 -1.19 14.38
CA LYS A 41 2.02 -1.36 14.59
C LYS A 41 1.34 -0.06 14.98
N ASP A 42 1.99 0.77 15.80
CA ASP A 42 1.39 2.02 16.28
C ASP A 42 1.27 3.02 15.14
N PHE A 43 2.29 3.09 14.28
CA PHE A 43 2.23 3.88 13.05
C PHE A 43 1.06 3.47 12.15
N ILE A 44 0.89 2.15 11.94
CA ILE A 44 -0.19 1.61 11.11
C ILE A 44 -1.57 1.87 11.72
N TYR A 45 -1.74 1.68 13.03
CA TYR A 45 -3.02 1.97 13.68
C TYR A 45 -3.39 3.45 13.61
N ASN A 46 -2.43 4.34 13.80
CA ASN A 46 -2.66 5.77 13.68
C ASN A 46 -3.10 6.14 12.25
N ALA A 47 -2.43 5.61 11.23
CA ALA A 47 -2.83 5.81 9.83
C ALA A 47 -4.24 5.28 9.53
N LEU A 48 -4.59 4.10 10.04
CA LEU A 48 -5.94 3.53 9.89
C LEU A 48 -7.01 4.39 10.57
N LEU A 49 -6.73 4.90 11.78
CA LEU A 49 -7.62 5.81 12.50
C LEU A 49 -7.81 7.15 11.77
N GLU A 50 -6.75 7.69 11.18
CA GLU A 50 -6.83 8.91 10.35
C GLU A 50 -7.71 8.68 9.12
N CYS A 51 -7.55 7.55 8.43
CA CYS A 51 -8.39 7.19 7.28
C CYS A 51 -9.86 7.07 7.68
N LEU A 52 -10.16 6.45 8.84
CA LEU A 52 -11.51 6.35 9.37
C LEU A 52 -12.13 7.71 9.68
N LYS A 53 -11.37 8.62 10.29
CA LYS A 53 -11.81 10.00 10.58
C LYS A 53 -12.06 10.79 9.29
N ALA A 54 -11.23 10.60 8.28
CA ALA A 54 -11.37 11.25 6.98
C ALA A 54 -12.49 10.64 6.11
N GLY A 55 -13.01 9.46 6.48
CA GLY A 55 -13.98 8.73 5.66
C GLY A 55 -13.38 8.15 4.37
N ASP A 56 -12.05 8.01 4.29
CA ASP A 56 -11.35 7.52 3.11
C ASP A 56 -11.18 5.99 3.20
N SER A 57 -12.16 5.28 2.66
CA SER A 57 -12.13 3.81 2.62
C SER A 57 -11.06 3.25 1.69
N GLN A 58 -10.65 3.98 0.65
CA GLN A 58 -9.62 3.51 -0.27
C GLN A 58 -8.24 3.61 0.38
N ALA A 59 -7.92 4.76 0.98
CA ALA A 59 -6.68 4.93 1.72
C ALA A 59 -6.57 3.92 2.87
N PHE A 60 -7.68 3.64 3.55
CA PHE A 60 -7.74 2.62 4.60
C PHE A 60 -7.29 1.23 4.09
N LEU A 61 -7.81 0.80 2.93
CA LEU A 61 -7.44 -0.48 2.32
C LEU A 61 -6.00 -0.49 1.82
N ASP A 62 -5.52 0.63 1.29
CA ASP A 62 -4.14 0.76 0.80
C ASP A 62 -3.12 0.66 1.96
N VAL A 63 -3.45 1.20 3.14
CA VAL A 63 -2.63 1.04 4.35
C VAL A 63 -2.58 -0.41 4.79
N ILE A 64 -3.73 -1.12 4.78
CA ILE A 64 -3.78 -2.55 5.07
C ILE A 64 -2.93 -3.32 4.07
N ASP A 65 -3.06 -3.07 2.76
CA ASP A 65 -2.25 -3.78 1.76
C ASP A 65 -0.76 -3.55 1.97
N SER A 66 -0.37 -2.29 2.21
CA SER A 66 1.03 -1.91 2.46
C SER A 66 1.64 -2.65 3.66
N TYR A 67 0.91 -2.78 4.77
CA TYR A 67 1.36 -3.55 5.93
C TYR A 67 1.62 -5.03 5.57
N TYR A 68 0.63 -5.66 4.92
CA TYR A 68 0.72 -7.07 4.57
C TYR A 68 1.73 -7.34 3.45
N GLN A 69 2.05 -6.36 2.60
CA GLN A 69 3.15 -6.44 1.64
C GLN A 69 4.53 -6.34 2.31
N ALA A 70 4.64 -5.54 3.37
CA ALA A 70 5.88 -5.45 4.16
C ALA A 70 6.11 -6.69 5.06
N MET A 71 5.05 -7.44 5.35
CA MET A 71 5.08 -8.68 6.11
C MET A 71 5.11 -9.92 5.20
N ASN A 72 5.37 -11.09 5.79
CA ASN A 72 5.25 -12.36 5.06
C ASN A 72 3.76 -12.71 4.86
N LYS A 73 3.16 -12.12 3.83
CA LYS A 73 1.73 -12.18 3.49
C LYS A 73 1.13 -13.59 3.59
N SER A 74 1.83 -14.62 3.09
CA SER A 74 1.33 -16.00 3.15
C SER A 74 1.17 -16.47 4.59
N LYS A 75 2.24 -16.42 5.39
CA LYS A 75 2.23 -16.91 6.76
C LYS A 75 1.18 -16.18 7.61
N THR A 76 1.04 -14.88 7.40
CA THR A 76 0.06 -14.07 8.14
C THR A 76 -1.38 -14.37 7.76
N LEU A 77 -1.68 -14.67 6.49
CA LEU A 77 -3.04 -14.97 6.03
C LEU A 77 -3.48 -16.38 6.41
N ASP A 78 -2.56 -17.34 6.35
CA ASP A 78 -2.80 -18.74 6.76
C ASP A 78 -3.20 -18.80 8.25
N ASN A 79 -2.52 -18.03 9.11
CA ASN A 79 -2.85 -17.91 10.55
C ASN A 79 -4.22 -17.26 10.85
N LEU A 80 -4.83 -16.60 9.87
CA LEU A 80 -6.11 -15.88 10.01
C LEU A 80 -7.29 -16.62 9.37
N ASN A 81 -7.06 -17.84 8.83
CA ASN A 81 -8.05 -18.57 8.03
C ASN A 81 -8.64 -17.70 6.91
N LEU A 82 -7.80 -16.88 6.28
CA LEU A 82 -8.16 -16.05 5.13
C LEU A 82 -7.47 -16.58 3.89
N SER A 83 -8.25 -16.87 2.85
CA SER A 83 -7.65 -17.23 1.57
C SER A 83 -6.95 -16.02 0.95
N ARG A 84 -5.86 -16.27 0.22
CA ARG A 84 -5.17 -15.21 -0.55
C ARG A 84 -6.11 -14.52 -1.55
N SER A 85 -7.05 -15.26 -2.15
CA SER A 85 -8.05 -14.69 -3.04
C SER A 85 -8.97 -13.69 -2.33
N THR A 86 -9.46 -14.03 -1.13
CA THR A 86 -10.30 -13.15 -0.32
C THR A 86 -9.55 -11.87 0.05
N TYR A 87 -8.27 -12.00 0.37
CA TYR A 87 -7.42 -10.85 0.65
C TYR A 87 -7.30 -9.92 -0.58
N TYR A 88 -6.97 -10.46 -1.76
CA TYR A 88 -6.79 -9.63 -2.96
C TYR A 88 -8.09 -8.96 -3.41
N GLU A 89 -9.24 -9.62 -3.26
CA GLU A 89 -10.53 -8.99 -3.51
C GLU A 89 -10.86 -7.90 -2.46
N ALA A 90 -10.43 -8.08 -1.21
CA ALA A 90 -10.65 -7.11 -0.15
C ALA A 90 -9.85 -5.81 -0.30
N VAL A 91 -8.62 -5.89 -0.84
CA VAL A 91 -7.74 -4.71 -1.01
C VAL A 91 -7.75 -4.12 -2.42
N LYS A 92 -8.59 -4.64 -3.30
CA LYS A 92 -8.70 -4.16 -4.69
C LYS A 92 -9.22 -2.73 -4.71
N LYS A 93 -8.86 -1.99 -5.77
CA LYS A 93 -9.39 -0.64 -6.01
C LYS A 93 -10.93 -0.67 -6.06
N LYS A 94 -11.58 0.21 -5.30
CA LYS A 94 -13.04 0.26 -5.11
C LYS A 94 -13.64 -1.02 -4.50
N ALA A 95 -12.85 -1.81 -3.76
CA ALA A 95 -13.38 -2.94 -3.02
C ALA A 95 -14.34 -2.45 -1.92
N ASN A 96 -15.33 -3.29 -1.62
CA ASN A 96 -16.23 -3.11 -0.48
C ASN A 96 -16.20 -4.38 0.38
N PRO A 97 -15.08 -4.65 1.07
CA PRO A 97 -14.98 -5.83 1.91
C PRO A 97 -15.96 -5.73 3.08
N SER A 98 -16.44 -6.89 3.53
CA SER A 98 -17.30 -6.93 4.72
C SER A 98 -16.53 -6.44 5.96
N LEU A 99 -17.26 -5.89 6.93
CA LEU A 99 -16.69 -5.51 8.23
C LEU A 99 -15.98 -6.69 8.90
N ASN A 100 -16.52 -7.91 8.77
CA ASN A 100 -15.88 -9.13 9.27
C ASN A 100 -14.51 -9.38 8.63
N THR A 101 -14.37 -9.14 7.33
CA THR A 101 -13.09 -9.26 6.61
C THR A 101 -12.09 -8.24 7.13
N ILE A 102 -12.52 -6.98 7.29
CA ILE A 102 -11.68 -5.90 7.84
C ILE A 102 -11.22 -6.24 9.26
N MET A 103 -12.13 -6.67 10.14
CA MET A 103 -11.79 -7.04 11.52
C MET A 103 -10.78 -8.18 11.58
N LYS A 104 -10.89 -9.18 10.70
CA LYS A 104 -9.90 -10.26 10.61
C LYS A 104 -8.53 -9.74 10.19
N LEU A 105 -8.47 -8.82 9.23
CA LEU A 105 -7.21 -8.21 8.78
C LEU A 105 -6.57 -7.36 9.88
N ILE A 106 -7.34 -6.51 10.56
CA ILE A 106 -6.84 -5.71 11.70
C ILE A 106 -6.36 -6.62 12.84
N LYS A 107 -7.10 -7.68 13.16
CA LYS A 107 -6.68 -8.68 14.15
C LYS A 107 -5.36 -9.35 13.76
N GLY A 108 -5.11 -9.52 12.47
CA GLY A 108 -3.84 -9.97 11.93
C GLY A 108 -2.68 -9.06 12.26
N ILE A 109 -2.86 -7.74 12.11
CA ILE A 109 -1.86 -6.72 12.45
C ILE A 109 -1.49 -6.81 13.94
N SER A 110 -2.49 -6.99 14.81
CA SER A 110 -2.26 -7.16 16.26
C SER A 110 -1.42 -8.39 16.58
N LYS A 111 -1.76 -9.53 15.96
CA LYS A 111 -1.14 -10.84 16.24
C LYS A 111 0.21 -11.09 15.57
N ALA A 112 0.56 -10.35 14.51
CA ALA A 112 1.77 -10.59 13.73
C ALA A 112 3.07 -10.02 14.37
N GLY A 113 3.16 -10.04 15.70
CA GLY A 113 4.38 -9.68 16.46
C GLY A 113 5.00 -10.90 17.11
#